data_AF-A0A493SS50-F1
#
_entry.id   AF-A0A493SS50-F1
#
_cell.length_a   1.000
_cell.length_b   1.000
_cell.length_c   1.000
_cell.angle_alpha   90.00
_cell.angle_beta   90.00
_cell.angle_gamma   90.00
#
_symmetry.space_group_name_H-M   'P 1'
#
loop_
_entity.id
_entity.type
_entity.pdbx_description
1 polymer ?
#
loop_
_entity_poly.entity_id
_entity_poly.type
_entity_poly.pdbx_seq_one_letter_code
_entity_poly.pdbx_strand_id
1 'polypeptide(L)'
;MQDLEGSKFDAVLTDPVVPCGQILALHLSIPSVFFLRGLPCSFDLQAAQCPDPPSYVPRTFTDNSDHMTFIQRVENLVLKASESFLCNFAYLPFELLASDFLQRQVTMTDLLSHGSIWLKRMDFVFEYPMPLMPNIVFIGGINCGKKKTLPQVSDFPDKIF
;
A
#
# COMPACT_ATOMS: atom_id res chain seq x y z
N MET A 1 13.51 -16.82 17.53
CA MET A 1 12.35 -17.59 17.05
C MET A 1 11.59 -18.24 18.20
N GLN A 2 12.23 -19.03 19.05
CA GLN A 2 11.57 -19.68 20.21
C GLN A 2 10.78 -18.72 21.12
N ASP A 3 11.29 -17.53 21.41
CA ASP A 3 10.56 -16.54 22.24
C ASP A 3 9.29 -16.00 21.55
N LEU A 4 9.34 -15.79 20.23
CA LEU A 4 8.20 -15.30 19.44
C LEU A 4 7.11 -16.36 19.32
N GLU A 5 7.50 -17.61 19.07
CA GLU A 5 6.60 -18.77 19.03
C GLU A 5 5.95 -19.02 20.40
N GLY A 6 6.72 -18.87 21.49
CA GLY A 6 6.23 -19.03 22.85
C GLY A 6 5.25 -17.94 23.31
N SER A 7 5.35 -16.74 22.73
CA SER A 7 4.55 -15.57 23.12
C SER A 7 3.11 -15.59 22.60
N LYS A 8 2.77 -16.48 21.65
CA LYS A 8 1.41 -16.70 21.11
C LYS A 8 0.68 -15.41 20.68
N PHE A 9 1.29 -14.66 19.76
CA PHE A 9 0.65 -13.49 19.17
C PHE A 9 -0.54 -13.88 18.26
N ASP A 10 -1.59 -13.04 18.23
CA ASP A 10 -2.78 -13.28 17.41
C ASP A 10 -2.67 -12.71 15.98
N ALA A 11 -1.81 -11.71 15.77
CA ALA A 11 -1.63 -11.04 14.47
C ALA A 11 -0.30 -10.28 14.39
N VAL A 12 0.15 -10.01 13.16
CA VAL A 12 1.31 -9.13 12.88
C VAL A 12 0.85 -7.84 12.20
N LEU A 13 1.12 -6.70 12.82
CA LEU A 13 0.99 -5.39 12.17
C LEU A 13 2.33 -5.02 11.54
N THR A 14 2.39 -4.87 10.21
CA THR A 14 3.64 -4.58 9.50
C THR A 14 3.45 -3.64 8.32
N ASP A 15 4.50 -2.89 7.96
CA ASP A 15 4.55 -2.17 6.69
C ASP A 15 5.06 -3.14 5.60
N PRO A 16 4.29 -3.40 4.52
CA PRO A 16 4.66 -4.33 3.47
C PRO A 16 5.75 -3.81 2.52
N VAL A 17 6.18 -2.54 2.62
CA VAL A 17 7.33 -2.03 1.83
C VAL A 17 8.59 -2.84 2.12
N VAL A 18 8.76 -3.29 3.36
CA VAL A 18 9.81 -4.23 3.78
C VAL A 18 9.12 -5.53 4.22
N PRO A 19 9.10 -6.57 3.37
CA PRO A 19 8.22 -7.74 3.55
C PRO A 19 8.65 -8.68 4.70
N CYS A 20 9.68 -8.35 5.48
CA CYS A 20 10.18 -9.19 6.57
C CYS A 20 9.10 -9.53 7.60
N GLY A 21 8.23 -8.58 7.94
CA GLY A 21 7.11 -8.85 8.86
C GLY A 21 6.09 -9.83 8.27
N GLN A 22 5.86 -9.78 6.96
CA GLN A 22 4.97 -10.71 6.27
C GLN A 22 5.57 -12.12 6.20
N ILE A 23 6.87 -12.23 5.93
CA ILE A 23 7.60 -13.49 5.95
C ILE A 23 7.49 -14.14 7.33
N LEU A 24 7.66 -13.35 8.40
CA LEU A 24 7.50 -13.83 9.77
C LEU A 24 6.05 -14.26 10.07
N ALA A 25 5.06 -13.49 9.64
CA ALA A 25 3.64 -13.81 9.82
C ALA A 25 3.29 -15.16 9.18
N LEU A 26 3.78 -15.41 7.96
CA LEU A 26 3.61 -16.69 7.26
C LEU A 26 4.28 -17.85 8.00
N HIS A 27 5.50 -17.65 8.52
CA HIS A 27 6.19 -18.67 9.28
C HIS A 27 5.46 -19.02 10.59
N LEU A 28 4.98 -18.01 11.31
CA LEU A 28 4.21 -18.18 12.55
C LEU A 28 2.75 -18.61 12.31
N SER A 29 2.30 -18.66 11.06
CA SER A 29 0.92 -18.99 10.67
C SER A 29 -0.14 -18.09 11.32
N ILE A 30 0.14 -16.80 11.42
CA ILE A 30 -0.76 -15.79 12.00
C ILE A 30 -1.16 -14.74 10.95
N PRO A 31 -2.37 -14.15 11.06
CA PRO A 31 -2.84 -13.15 10.10
C PRO A 31 -1.98 -11.90 10.15
N SER A 32 -1.72 -11.34 8.97
CA SER A 32 -1.03 -10.05 8.85
C SER A 32 -2.00 -8.92 8.53
N VAL A 33 -1.74 -7.79 9.18
CA VAL A 33 -2.40 -6.51 8.95
C VAL A 33 -1.35 -5.56 8.38
N PHE A 34 -1.56 -5.11 7.15
CA PHE A 34 -0.65 -4.21 6.49
C PHE A 34 -0.96 -2.75 6.82
N PHE A 35 0.05 -2.00 7.23
CA PHE A 35 -0.08 -0.58 7.57
C PHE A 35 0.81 0.23 6.63
N LEU A 36 0.22 0.87 5.63
CA LEU A 36 0.94 1.47 4.51
C LEU A 36 0.26 2.74 4.00
N ARG A 37 0.98 3.58 3.25
CA ARG A 37 0.34 4.63 2.43
C ARG A 37 -0.04 4.06 1.05
N GLY A 38 0.92 3.43 0.39
CA GLY A 38 0.79 2.75 -0.88
C GLY A 38 2.05 1.92 -1.14
N LEU A 39 1.99 1.01 -2.12
CA LEU A 39 3.16 0.27 -2.58
C LEU A 39 3.52 0.72 -4.00
N PRO A 40 4.82 0.78 -4.34
CA PRO A 40 5.24 0.93 -5.72
C PRO A 40 4.65 -0.17 -6.62
N CYS A 41 4.46 0.15 -7.91
CA CYS A 41 4.05 -0.79 -8.95
C CYS A 41 2.70 -1.49 -8.69
N SER A 42 1.87 -0.88 -7.85
CA SER A 42 0.52 -1.36 -7.54
C SER A 42 0.51 -2.76 -6.91
N PHE A 43 1.57 -3.17 -6.20
CA PHE A 43 1.63 -4.48 -5.55
C PHE A 43 0.52 -4.68 -4.52
N ASP A 44 0.15 -3.64 -3.80
CA ASP A 44 -0.98 -3.63 -2.88
C ASP A 44 -2.30 -3.96 -3.59
N LEU A 45 -2.54 -3.36 -4.75
CA LEU A 45 -3.73 -3.62 -5.55
C LEU A 45 -3.69 -5.03 -6.15
N GLN A 46 -2.57 -5.45 -6.72
CA GLN A 46 -2.42 -6.78 -7.30
C GLN A 46 -2.57 -7.90 -6.26
N ALA A 47 -1.89 -7.77 -5.11
CA ALA A 47 -1.96 -8.73 -4.02
C ALA A 47 -3.35 -8.79 -3.39
N ALA A 48 -4.03 -7.65 -3.25
CA ALA A 48 -5.41 -7.60 -2.83
C ALA A 48 -6.41 -7.96 -3.94
N GLN A 49 -5.96 -8.32 -5.15
CA GLN A 49 -6.82 -8.63 -6.31
C GLN A 49 -7.78 -7.49 -6.71
N CYS A 50 -7.38 -6.24 -6.46
CA CYS A 50 -8.10 -5.06 -6.93
C CYS A 50 -7.80 -4.79 -8.41
N PRO A 51 -8.79 -4.34 -9.21
CA PRO A 51 -8.54 -3.81 -10.54
C PRO A 51 -7.59 -2.62 -10.49
N ASP A 52 -6.63 -2.53 -11.41
CA ASP A 52 -5.72 -1.37 -11.57
C ASP A 52 -5.76 -0.87 -13.03
N PRO A 53 -6.76 -0.03 -13.39
CA PRO A 53 -7.10 0.30 -14.77
C PRO A 53 -6.36 1.55 -15.28
N PRO A 54 -5.39 1.41 -16.21
CA PRO A 54 -4.59 2.54 -16.71
C PRO A 54 -5.38 3.50 -17.62
N SER A 55 -6.63 3.17 -17.95
CA SER A 55 -7.49 3.95 -18.84
C SER A 55 -8.10 5.20 -18.19
N TYR A 56 -8.24 5.21 -16.86
CA TYR A 56 -8.82 6.33 -16.11
C TYR A 56 -8.13 6.59 -14.76
N VAL A 57 -7.29 5.67 -14.27
CA VAL A 57 -6.41 5.92 -13.13
C VAL A 57 -5.04 6.32 -13.67
N PRO A 58 -4.57 7.56 -13.45
CA PRO A 58 -3.25 7.99 -13.88
C PRO A 58 -2.15 7.29 -13.08
N ARG A 59 -0.97 7.09 -13.71
CA ARG A 59 0.19 6.51 -13.01
C ARG A 59 0.86 7.55 -12.11
N THR A 60 1.44 7.08 -11.01
CA THR A 60 2.25 7.89 -10.11
C THR A 60 3.37 8.58 -10.89
N PHE A 61 3.70 9.82 -10.53
CA PHE A 61 4.72 10.65 -11.19
C PHE A 61 4.36 11.12 -12.61
N THR A 62 3.10 11.01 -13.02
CA THR A 62 2.56 11.71 -14.19
C THR A 62 1.72 12.91 -13.78
N ASP A 63 1.61 13.92 -14.64
CA ASP A 63 0.70 15.05 -14.48
C ASP A 63 -0.69 14.76 -15.09
N ASN A 64 -1.01 13.47 -15.31
CA ASN A 64 -2.30 13.05 -15.86
C ASN A 64 -3.40 13.09 -14.80
N SER A 65 -4.62 13.45 -15.21
CA SER A 65 -5.82 13.39 -14.38
C SER A 65 -6.68 12.15 -14.69
N ASP A 66 -7.88 12.06 -14.13
CA ASP A 66 -8.91 11.10 -14.53
C ASP A 66 -9.48 11.37 -15.94
N HIS A 67 -9.30 12.60 -16.44
CA HIS A 67 -9.71 13.02 -17.78
C HIS A 67 -8.52 12.98 -18.76
N MET A 68 -8.27 11.80 -19.33
CA MET A 68 -7.14 11.57 -20.25
C MET A 68 -7.56 11.41 -21.71
N THR A 69 -6.72 11.94 -22.59
CA THR A 69 -6.71 11.63 -24.03
C THR A 69 -6.24 10.20 -24.29
N PHE A 70 -6.44 9.70 -25.51
CA PHE A 70 -5.98 8.37 -25.90
C PHE A 70 -4.47 8.18 -25.68
N ILE A 71 -3.65 9.17 -26.03
CA ILE A 71 -2.19 9.08 -25.90
C ILE A 71 -1.76 8.99 -24.43
N GLN A 72 -2.36 9.77 -23.54
CA GLN A 72 -2.09 9.69 -22.09
C GLN A 72 -2.47 8.32 -21.50
N ARG A 73 -3.53 7.68 -22.01
CA ARG A 73 -3.88 6.30 -21.61
C ARG A 73 -2.87 5.27 -22.10
N VAL A 74 -2.34 5.45 -23.32
CA VAL A 74 -1.27 4.61 -23.86
C VAL A 74 0.01 4.80 -23.05
N GLU A 75 0.34 6.04 -22.67
CA GLU A 75 1.45 6.36 -21.77
C GLU A 75 1.31 5.63 -20.43
N ASN A 76 0.14 5.70 -19.78
CA ASN A 76 -0.10 4.97 -18.53
C ASN A 76 0.12 3.45 -18.68
N LEU A 77 -0.28 2.86 -19.81
CA LEU A 77 -0.08 1.44 -20.07
C LEU A 77 1.42 1.11 -20.19
N VAL A 78 2.18 1.94 -20.90
CA VAL A 78 3.64 1.79 -21.06
C VAL A 78 4.33 1.94 -19.70
N LEU A 79 3.96 2.95 -18.91
CA LEU A 79 4.48 3.18 -17.58
C LEU A 79 4.19 2.00 -16.65
N LYS A 80 2.96 1.52 -16.60
CA LYS A 80 2.58 0.32 -15.81
C LYS A 80 3.42 -0.92 -16.16
N ALA A 81 3.65 -1.15 -17.44
CA ALA A 81 4.51 -2.25 -17.89
C ALA A 81 5.97 -2.06 -17.44
N SER A 82 6.50 -0.83 -17.55
CA SER A 82 7.87 -0.50 -17.14
C SER A 82 8.07 -0.61 -15.62
N GLU A 83 7.10 -0.16 -14.83
CA GLU A 83 7.10 -0.23 -13.37
C GLU A 83 7.19 -1.68 -12.90
N SER A 84 6.38 -2.57 -13.49
CA SER A 84 6.39 -4.00 -13.14
C SER A 84 7.78 -4.62 -13.28
N PHE A 85 8.52 -4.28 -14.34
CA PHE A 85 9.89 -4.75 -14.55
C PHE A 85 10.85 -4.20 -13.48
N LEU A 86 10.81 -2.89 -13.21
CA LEU A 86 11.68 -2.25 -12.22
C LEU A 86 11.45 -2.78 -10.80
N CYS A 87 10.18 -2.98 -10.43
CA CYS A 87 9.83 -3.49 -9.12
C CYS A 87 10.23 -4.95 -8.91
N ASN A 88 10.02 -5.82 -9.90
CA ASN A 88 10.48 -7.21 -9.80
C ASN A 88 11.99 -7.26 -9.54
N PHE A 89 12.77 -6.41 -10.20
CA PHE A 89 14.21 -6.32 -9.94
C PHE A 89 14.53 -5.78 -8.55
N ALA A 90 13.83 -4.73 -8.10
CA ALA A 90 14.05 -4.11 -6.79
C ALA A 90 13.74 -5.06 -5.62
N TYR A 91 12.73 -5.92 -5.78
CA TYR A 91 12.27 -6.83 -4.72
C TYR A 91 12.85 -8.25 -4.79
N LEU A 92 13.55 -8.60 -5.87
CA LEU A 92 14.21 -9.90 -6.03
C LEU A 92 15.03 -10.35 -4.81
N PRO A 93 15.83 -9.49 -4.13
CA PRO A 93 16.58 -9.92 -2.95
C PRO A 93 15.67 -10.40 -1.80
N PHE A 94 14.50 -9.78 -1.65
CA PHE A 94 13.52 -10.17 -0.63
C PHE A 94 12.80 -11.46 -1.02
N GLU A 95 12.50 -11.67 -2.30
CA GLU A 95 11.91 -12.92 -2.80
C GLU A 95 12.84 -14.12 -2.58
N LEU A 96 14.14 -13.94 -2.86
CA LEU A 96 15.16 -14.96 -2.59
C LEU A 96 15.25 -15.27 -1.09
N LEU A 97 15.37 -14.24 -0.26
CA LEU A 97 15.40 -14.39 1.20
C LEU A 97 14.15 -15.09 1.74
N ALA A 98 12.98 -14.69 1.26
CA ALA A 98 11.71 -15.29 1.66
C ALA A 98 11.61 -16.74 1.20
N SER A 99 12.08 -17.05 -0.01
CA SER A 99 12.05 -18.41 -0.55
C SER A 99 12.97 -19.34 0.23
N ASP A 100 14.16 -18.87 0.60
CA ASP A 100 15.10 -19.60 1.43
C ASP A 100 14.56 -19.78 2.85
N PHE A 101 14.00 -18.74 3.45
CA PHE A 101 13.49 -18.82 4.82
C PHE A 101 12.22 -19.69 4.95
N LEU A 102 11.29 -19.58 4.01
CA LEU A 102 10.04 -20.35 3.98
C LEU A 102 10.20 -21.72 3.30
N GLN A 103 11.37 -22.01 2.73
CA GLN A 103 11.68 -23.26 2.01
C GLN A 103 10.70 -23.57 0.87
N ARG A 104 10.20 -22.52 0.18
CA ARG A 104 9.31 -22.62 -0.98
C ARG A 104 9.50 -21.40 -1.90
N GLN A 105 9.36 -21.56 -3.20
CA GLN A 105 9.41 -20.42 -4.12
C GLN A 105 8.21 -19.49 -3.86
N VAL A 106 8.50 -18.20 -3.67
CA VAL A 106 7.50 -17.17 -3.44
C VAL A 106 7.86 -15.90 -4.19
N THR A 107 6.85 -15.24 -4.76
CA THR A 107 6.97 -13.88 -5.30
C THR A 107 6.47 -12.85 -4.29
N MET A 108 6.79 -11.57 -4.49
CA MET A 108 6.26 -10.49 -3.67
C MET A 108 4.73 -10.47 -3.67
N THR A 109 4.11 -10.63 -4.84
CA THR A 109 2.64 -10.67 -4.96
C THR A 109 2.06 -11.86 -4.19
N ASP A 110 2.69 -13.04 -4.25
CA ASP A 110 2.24 -14.21 -3.49
C ASP A 110 2.37 -13.97 -1.98
N LEU A 111 3.50 -13.43 -1.51
CA LEU A 111 3.72 -13.09 -0.10
C LEU A 111 2.64 -12.15 0.42
N LEU A 112 2.36 -11.08 -0.32
CA LEU A 112 1.41 -10.05 0.07
C LEU A 112 -0.04 -10.48 -0.10
N SER A 113 -0.34 -11.45 -0.98
CA SER A 113 -1.71 -11.96 -1.18
C SER A 113 -2.30 -12.60 0.09
N HIS A 114 -1.45 -13.05 1.01
CA HIS A 114 -1.83 -13.57 2.32
C HIS A 114 -2.19 -12.49 3.37
N GLY A 115 -2.16 -11.21 2.98
CA GLY A 115 -2.57 -10.08 3.83
C GLY A 115 -4.06 -10.12 4.16
N SER A 116 -4.38 -10.12 5.46
CA SER A 116 -5.79 -10.19 5.90
C SER A 116 -6.49 -8.84 5.77
N ILE A 117 -5.82 -7.74 6.16
CA ILE A 117 -6.37 -6.38 6.11
C ILE A 117 -5.29 -5.41 5.63
N TRP A 118 -5.68 -4.47 4.78
CA TRP A 118 -4.85 -3.39 4.27
C TRP A 118 -5.31 -2.06 4.87
N LEU A 119 -4.59 -1.55 5.85
CA LEU A 119 -4.81 -0.26 6.48
C LEU A 119 -4.04 0.84 5.73
N LYS A 120 -4.75 1.57 4.88
CA LYS A 120 -4.23 2.68 4.08
C LYS A 120 -4.19 3.96 4.91
N ARG A 121 -3.01 4.49 5.23
CA ARG A 121 -2.76 5.72 6.01
C ARG A 121 -3.15 7.03 5.31
N MET A 122 -4.09 6.97 4.39
CA MET A 122 -4.58 8.11 3.64
C MET A 122 -6.10 8.04 3.54
N ASP A 123 -6.70 9.16 3.14
CA ASP A 123 -8.14 9.24 2.91
C ASP A 123 -8.45 8.93 1.44
N PHE A 124 -9.62 8.35 1.19
CA PHE A 124 -10.06 8.01 -0.17
C PHE A 124 -10.21 9.26 -1.05
N VAL A 125 -10.40 10.45 -0.46
CA VAL A 125 -10.47 11.73 -1.18
C VAL A 125 -9.18 12.05 -1.96
N PHE A 126 -8.03 11.49 -1.55
CA PHE A 126 -6.76 11.69 -2.23
C PHE A 126 -6.45 10.64 -3.31
N GLU A 127 -7.34 9.68 -3.53
CA GLU A 127 -7.19 8.64 -4.54
C GLU A 127 -8.21 8.80 -5.67
N TYR A 128 -7.83 8.38 -6.86
CA TYR A 128 -8.77 8.32 -7.98
C TYR A 128 -9.80 7.20 -7.74
N PRO A 129 -11.07 7.40 -8.16
CA PRO A 129 -12.12 6.43 -7.91
C PRO A 129 -11.86 5.14 -8.69
N MET A 130 -11.66 4.04 -7.97
CA MET A 130 -11.48 2.71 -8.54
C MET A 130 -12.06 1.63 -7.63
N PRO A 131 -12.44 0.46 -8.17
CA PRO A 131 -12.92 -0.64 -7.33
C PRO A 131 -11.83 -1.15 -6.40
N LEU A 132 -12.16 -1.33 -5.12
CA LEU A 132 -11.27 -1.85 -4.10
C LEU A 132 -11.91 -3.06 -3.42
N MET A 133 -11.07 -3.97 -2.93
CA MET A 133 -11.55 -5.13 -2.18
C MET A 133 -11.99 -4.73 -0.75
N PRO A 134 -12.95 -5.45 -0.14
CA PRO A 134 -13.47 -5.12 1.19
C PRO A 134 -12.43 -5.16 2.32
N ASN A 135 -11.30 -5.83 2.12
CA ASN A 135 -10.21 -5.88 3.09
C ASN A 135 -9.28 -4.66 3.04
N ILE A 136 -9.51 -3.70 2.14
CA ILE A 136 -8.79 -2.42 2.11
C ILE A 136 -9.58 -1.35 2.86
N VAL A 137 -8.97 -0.78 3.90
CA VAL A 137 -9.58 0.21 4.77
C VAL A 137 -8.73 1.47 4.81
N PHE A 138 -9.32 2.60 4.43
CA PHE A 138 -8.70 3.91 4.56
C PHE A 138 -8.81 4.43 5.99
N ILE A 139 -7.65 4.72 6.58
CA ILE A 139 -7.49 5.24 7.93
C ILE A 139 -6.76 6.59 7.87
N GLY A 140 -7.19 7.46 6.94
CA GLY A 140 -6.77 8.85 6.89
C GLY A 140 -7.08 9.59 8.20
N GLY A 141 -6.33 10.65 8.50
CA GLY A 141 -6.61 11.51 9.67
C GLY A 141 -6.24 10.92 11.05
N ILE A 142 -5.63 9.74 11.12
CA ILE A 142 -5.19 9.11 12.39
C ILE A 142 -4.18 9.94 13.19
N ASN A 143 -3.48 10.88 12.54
CA ASN A 143 -2.53 11.78 13.21
C ASN A 143 -3.21 12.97 13.89
N CYS A 144 -4.50 13.20 13.66
CA CYS A 144 -5.22 14.30 14.28
C CYS A 144 -5.55 13.98 15.75
N GLY A 145 -5.03 14.79 16.68
CA GLY A 145 -5.41 14.72 18.09
C GLY A 145 -6.84 15.17 18.36
N LYS A 146 -7.33 14.96 19.59
CA LYS A 146 -8.63 15.50 20.04
C LYS A 146 -8.68 17.01 19.76
N LYS A 147 -9.76 17.46 19.12
CA LYS A 147 -10.01 18.89 18.87
C LYS A 147 -9.92 19.65 20.19
N LYS A 148 -8.88 20.47 20.35
CA LYS A 148 -8.87 21.51 21.38
C LYS A 148 -9.70 22.67 20.86
N THR A 149 -10.46 23.31 21.73
CA THR A 149 -11.17 24.55 21.39
C THR A 149 -10.13 25.56 20.91
N LEU A 150 -10.30 26.03 19.68
CA LEU A 150 -9.46 27.10 19.16
C LEU A 150 -9.62 28.31 20.09
N PRO A 151 -8.53 28.94 20.56
CA PRO A 151 -8.66 30.24 21.21
C PRO A 151 -9.35 31.18 20.22
N GLN A 152 -10.33 31.96 20.71
CA GLN A 152 -10.98 32.99 19.90
C GLN A 152 -9.89 33.97 19.44
N VAL A 153 -9.49 33.87 18.17
CA VAL A 153 -8.57 34.83 17.57
C VAL A 153 -9.41 36.08 17.31
N SER A 154 -9.34 37.03 18.22
CA SER A 154 -10.00 38.33 18.10
C SER A 154 -9.22 39.33 17.24
N ASP A 155 -8.36 38.88 16.32
CA ASP A 155 -7.74 39.70 15.28
C ASP A 155 -7.16 38.80 14.17
N PHE A 156 -7.94 38.58 13.11
CA PHE A 156 -7.37 38.22 11.82
C PHE A 156 -6.92 39.54 11.15
N PRO A 157 -5.65 39.72 10.78
CA PRO A 157 -5.29 40.84 9.93
C PRO A 157 -5.92 40.60 8.55
N ASP A 158 -6.86 41.46 8.17
CA ASP A 158 -7.61 41.50 6.91
C ASP A 158 -6.73 41.73 5.65
N LYS A 159 -5.50 41.22 5.59
CA LYS A 159 -4.64 41.38 4.42
C LYS A 159 -3.65 40.24 4.28
N ILE A 160 -4.03 39.21 3.53
CA ILE A 160 -3.16 38.61 2.51
C ILE A 160 -4.05 38.15 1.35
N PHE A 161 -4.28 39.06 0.39
CA PHE A 161 -4.39 38.68 -1.03
C PHE A 161 -2.98 38.54 -1.58
#